data_AF-A0A6N2YU29-F1
#
_entry.id   AF-A0A6N2YU29-F1
#
_cell.length_a   1.000
_cell.length_b   1.000
_cell.length_c   1.000
_cell.angle_alpha   90.00
_cell.angle_beta   90.00
_cell.angle_gamma   90.00
#
_symmetry.space_group_name_H-M   'P 1'
#
loop_
_entity.id
_entity.type
_entity.pdbx_description
1 polymer ?
#
loop_
_entity_poly.entity_id
_entity_poly.type
_entity_poly.pdbx_seq_one_letter_code
_entity_poly.pdbx_strand_id
1 'polypeptide(L)'
;MYRAYKKEINHEAHLKRLDIKHGVFHFGDFNTSVVDIADKSIDVEKIIETKMLIEDLHCALNNLNEEERNLIKLLYFDDKTLIEVAKQRNTNPMKISRLRNKILEKLRKLLDR
;
A
#
# COMPACT_ATOMS: atom_id res chain seq x y z
N MET A 1 19.35 33.84 -39.81
CA MET A 1 19.58 32.50 -39.21
C MET A 1 20.90 32.42 -38.44
N TYR A 2 22.07 32.41 -39.09
CA TYR A 2 23.37 32.18 -38.41
C TYR A 2 23.75 33.16 -37.27
N ARG A 3 23.50 34.46 -37.45
CA ARG A 3 23.85 35.48 -36.43
C ARG A 3 23.02 35.35 -35.14
N ALA A 4 21.74 35.01 -35.27
CA ALA A 4 20.85 34.82 -34.12
C ALA A 4 21.28 33.59 -33.32
N TYR A 5 21.51 32.47 -34.02
CA TYR A 5 22.04 31.24 -33.43
C TYR A 5 23.37 31.46 -32.69
N LYS A 6 24.32 32.19 -33.30
CA LYS A 6 25.61 32.46 -32.65
C LYS A 6 25.48 33.36 -31.41
N LYS A 7 24.52 34.29 -31.39
CA LYS A 7 24.23 35.13 -30.22
C LYS A 7 23.69 34.29 -29.05
N GLU A 8 22.82 33.33 -29.36
CA GLU A 8 22.22 32.42 -28.39
C GLU A 8 23.27 31.49 -27.75
N ILE A 9 24.11 30.84 -28.56
CA ILE A 9 25.23 30.01 -28.08
C ILE A 9 26.20 30.81 -27.19
N ASN A 10 26.55 32.03 -27.59
CA ASN A 10 27.45 32.88 -26.80
C ASN A 10 26.81 33.31 -25.48
N HIS A 11 25.50 33.57 -25.47
CA HIS A 11 24.77 33.92 -24.28
C HIS A 11 24.72 32.75 -23.29
N GLU A 12 24.43 31.54 -23.76
CA GLU A 12 24.43 30.33 -22.94
C GLU A 12 25.82 30.04 -22.36
N ALA A 13 26.88 30.19 -23.16
CA ALA A 13 28.26 30.05 -22.70
C ALA A 13 28.67 31.13 -21.67
N HIS A 14 28.11 32.34 -21.77
CA HIS A 14 28.36 33.40 -20.80
C HIS A 14 27.68 33.12 -19.45
N LEU A 15 26.42 32.67 -19.47
CA LEU A 15 25.70 32.27 -18.26
C LEU A 15 26.43 31.13 -17.53
N LYS A 16 26.86 30.08 -18.26
CA LYS A 16 27.66 28.99 -17.68
C LYS A 16 28.94 29.48 -16.98
N ARG A 17 29.63 30.49 -17.52
CA ARG A 17 30.83 31.06 -16.86
C ARG A 17 30.48 31.83 -15.60
N LEU A 18 29.35 32.55 -15.59
CA LEU A 18 28.87 33.26 -14.41
C LEU A 18 28.48 32.27 -13.31
N ASP A 19 27.78 31.20 -13.66
CA ASP A 19 27.38 30.15 -12.71
C ASP A 19 28.61 29.51 -12.04
N ILE A 20 29.64 29.15 -12.83
CA ILE A 20 30.92 28.65 -12.31
C ILE A 20 31.61 29.68 -11.39
N LYS A 21 31.66 30.96 -11.81
CA LYS A 21 32.32 32.04 -11.05
C LYS A 21 31.66 32.28 -9.70
N HIS A 22 30.34 32.18 -9.64
CA HIS A 22 29.55 32.42 -8.43
C HIS A 22 29.30 31.13 -7.62
N GLY A 23 29.81 29.98 -8.07
CA GLY A 23 29.60 28.69 -7.42
C GLY A 23 28.13 28.27 -7.37
N VAL A 24 27.32 28.77 -8.31
CA VAL A 24 25.89 28.47 -8.39
C VAL A 24 25.74 27.20 -9.22
N PHE A 25 25.27 26.12 -8.59
CA PHE A 25 24.91 24.89 -9.29
C PHE A 25 23.57 25.08 -10.01
N HIS A 26 23.52 24.79 -11.31
CA HIS A 26 22.28 24.82 -12.08
C HIS A 26 21.47 23.55 -11.80
N PHE A 27 20.13 23.63 -11.83
CA PHE A 27 19.27 22.46 -11.60
C PHE A 27 19.55 21.32 -12.59
N GLY A 28 19.92 21.65 -13.84
CA GLY A 28 20.30 20.67 -14.86
C GLY A 28 21.70 20.05 -14.68
N ASP A 29 22.54 20.55 -13.76
CA ASP A 29 23.85 19.96 -13.47
C ASP A 29 23.74 18.74 -12.56
N PHE A 30 22.59 18.56 -11.90
CA PHE A 30 22.27 17.34 -11.17
C PHE A 30 22.03 16.22 -12.18
N ASN A 31 23.02 15.33 -12.32
CA ASN A 31 22.84 14.04 -12.99
C ASN A 31 22.12 13.06 -12.05
N THR A 32 21.07 13.54 -11.37
CA THR A 32 20.35 12.82 -10.33
C THR A 32 19.20 12.09 -11.00
N SER A 33 19.30 10.76 -11.07
CA SER A 33 18.21 9.93 -11.55
C SER A 33 17.10 9.87 -10.50
N VAL A 34 15.88 9.53 -10.92
CA VAL A 34 14.75 9.29 -9.98
C VAL A 34 15.12 8.22 -8.94
N VAL A 35 16.00 7.28 -9.29
CA VAL A 35 16.52 6.24 -8.39
C VAL A 35 17.38 6.82 -7.26
N ASP A 36 18.07 7.94 -7.50
CA ASP A 36 18.92 8.58 -6.50
C ASP A 36 18.13 9.37 -5.45
N ILE A 37 16.87 9.73 -5.77
CA ILE A 37 15.95 10.46 -4.88
C ILE A 37 14.99 9.49 -4.17
N ALA A 38 14.86 8.26 -4.70
CA ALA A 38 13.94 7.27 -4.16
C ALA A 38 14.25 6.95 -2.68
N ASP A 39 13.21 6.99 -1.85
CA ASP A 39 13.33 6.66 -0.43
C ASP A 39 13.49 5.15 -0.25
N LYS A 40 14.73 4.73 0.00
CA LYS A 40 15.08 3.32 0.21
C LYS A 40 14.51 2.74 1.52
N SER A 41 13.95 3.58 2.40
CA SER A 41 13.26 3.09 3.61
C SER A 41 11.88 2.53 3.31
N ILE A 42 11.31 2.84 2.15
CA ILE A 42 9.97 2.44 1.74
C ILE A 42 10.07 1.42 0.61
N ASP A 43 9.62 0.21 0.88
CA ASP A 43 9.50 -0.87 -0.09
C ASP A 43 8.13 -0.78 -0.78
N VAL A 44 8.12 -0.24 -2.00
CA VAL A 44 6.88 0.00 -2.76
C VAL A 44 6.25 -1.32 -3.18
N GLU A 45 7.05 -2.29 -3.59
CA GLU A 45 6.60 -3.64 -3.95
C GLU A 45 5.84 -4.28 -2.79
N LYS A 46 6.41 -4.25 -1.57
CA LYS A 46 5.74 -4.81 -0.38
C LYS A 46 4.44 -4.10 -0.03
N ILE A 47 4.36 -2.78 -0.25
CA ILE A 47 3.12 -2.01 -0.05
C ILE A 47 2.05 -2.49 -1.05
N ILE A 48 2.43 -2.65 -2.32
CA ILE A 48 1.53 -3.14 -3.36
C ILE A 48 1.06 -4.56 -3.04
N GLU A 49 1.97 -5.46 -2.67
CA GLU A 49 1.63 -6.83 -2.24
C GLU A 49 0.63 -6.83 -1.07
N THR A 50 0.90 -6.03 -0.03
CA THR A 50 0.01 -5.93 1.13
C THR A 50 -1.36 -5.40 0.74
N LYS A 51 -1.42 -4.41 -0.16
CA LYS A 51 -2.66 -3.85 -0.67
C LYS A 51 -3.48 -4.88 -1.42
N MET A 52 -2.84 -5.68 -2.29
CA MET A 52 -3.50 -6.77 -3.02
C MET A 52 -4.08 -7.81 -2.06
N LEU A 53 -3.32 -8.22 -1.04
CA LEU A 53 -3.79 -9.15 -0.01
C LEU A 53 -5.00 -8.61 0.77
N ILE A 54 -5.02 -7.32 1.07
CA ILE A 54 -6.16 -6.66 1.73
C ILE A 54 -7.39 -6.68 0.81
N GLU A 55 -7.23 -6.35 -0.46
CA GLU A 55 -8.30 -6.36 -1.46
C GLU A 55 -8.91 -7.76 -1.64
N ASP A 56 -8.07 -8.80 -1.72
CA ASP A 56 -8.49 -10.20 -1.80
C ASP A 56 -9.25 -10.64 -0.55
N LEU A 57 -8.76 -10.25 0.63
CA LEU A 57 -9.45 -10.50 1.90
C LEU A 57 -10.83 -9.82 1.93
N HIS A 58 -10.94 -8.57 1.49
CA HIS A 58 -12.22 -7.88 1.39
C HIS A 58 -13.19 -8.58 0.45
N CYS A 59 -12.72 -9.05 -0.71
CA CYS A 59 -13.50 -9.86 -1.63
C CYS A 59 -13.96 -11.18 -0.98
N ALA A 60 -13.08 -11.88 -0.26
CA ALA A 60 -13.44 -13.12 0.44
C ALA A 60 -14.49 -12.87 1.55
N LEU A 61 -14.34 -11.79 2.33
CA LEU A 61 -15.30 -11.39 3.36
C LEU A 61 -16.65 -10.95 2.78
N ASN A 62 -16.70 -10.44 1.54
CA ASN A 62 -17.93 -10.11 0.82
C ASN A 62 -18.72 -11.35 0.38
N ASN A 63 -18.08 -12.50 0.25
CA ASN A 63 -18.74 -13.76 -0.06
C ASN A 63 -19.33 -14.47 1.17
N LEU A 64 -19.07 -13.98 2.38
CA LEU A 64 -19.68 -14.51 3.61
C LEU A 64 -21.10 -13.99 3.80
N ASN A 65 -21.95 -14.83 4.41
CA ASN A 65 -23.29 -14.41 4.81
C ASN A 65 -23.22 -13.39 5.96
N GLU A 66 -24.27 -12.59 6.17
CA GLU A 66 -24.32 -11.56 7.21
C GLU A 66 -24.03 -12.11 8.62
N GLU A 67 -24.61 -13.27 8.96
CA GLU A 67 -24.36 -13.97 10.22
C GLU A 67 -22.90 -14.40 10.41
N GLU A 68 -22.28 -14.88 9.33
CA GLU A 68 -20.88 -15.33 9.31
C GLU A 68 -19.93 -14.13 9.46
N ARG A 69 -20.20 -13.06 8.70
CA ARG A 69 -19.48 -11.79 8.79
C ARG A 69 -19.60 -11.19 10.19
N ASN A 70 -20.79 -11.18 10.79
CA ASN A 70 -20.99 -10.67 12.13
C ASN A 70 -20.22 -11.48 13.17
N LEU A 71 -20.16 -12.81 13.04
CA LEU A 71 -19.34 -13.63 13.92
C LEU A 71 -17.84 -13.30 13.80
N ILE A 72 -17.32 -13.13 12.59
CA ILE A 72 -15.93 -12.72 12.37
C ILE A 72 -15.66 -11.32 12.95
N LYS A 73 -16.58 -10.38 12.76
CA LYS A 73 -16.49 -9.03 13.34
C LYS A 73 -16.34 -9.08 14.86
N LEU A 74 -17.25 -9.79 15.53
CA LEU A 74 -17.24 -9.90 16.98
C LEU A 74 -15.94 -10.50 17.52
N LEU A 75 -15.40 -11.52 16.83
CA LEU A 75 -14.23 -12.27 17.30
C LEU A 75 -12.88 -11.62 17.00
N TYR A 76 -12.75 -10.88 15.89
CA TYR A 76 -11.45 -10.40 15.40
C TYR A 76 -11.34 -8.87 15.32
N PHE A 77 -12.46 -8.14 15.42
CA PHE A 77 -12.47 -6.68 15.37
C PHE A 77 -12.98 -6.06 16.66
N ASP A 78 -13.94 -6.70 17.33
CA ASP A 78 -14.49 -6.25 18.61
C ASP A 78 -13.86 -6.97 19.83
N ASP A 79 -12.82 -7.79 19.60
CA ASP A 79 -12.05 -8.55 20.62
C ASP A 79 -12.90 -9.39 21.60
N LYS A 80 -14.10 -9.83 21.18
CA LYS A 80 -14.94 -10.67 22.03
C LYS A 80 -14.45 -12.09 22.09
N THR A 81 -14.49 -12.67 23.28
CA THR A 81 -14.19 -14.08 23.50
C THR A 81 -15.31 -14.98 22.97
N LEU A 82 -14.99 -16.23 22.66
CA LEU A 82 -15.98 -17.24 22.27
C LEU A 82 -17.09 -17.41 23.33
N ILE A 83 -16.75 -17.23 24.61
CA ILE A 83 -17.69 -17.35 25.73
C ILE A 83 -18.68 -16.18 25.72
N GLU A 84 -18.21 -14.96 25.50
CA GLU A 84 -19.08 -13.76 25.45
C GLU A 84 -20.02 -13.82 24.25
N VAL A 85 -19.52 -14.22 23.08
CA VAL A 85 -20.37 -14.40 21.89
C VAL A 85 -21.40 -15.50 22.11
N ALA A 86 -21.02 -16.60 22.78
CA ALA A 86 -21.93 -17.67 23.11
C ALA A 86 -23.02 -17.25 24.10
N LYS A 87 -22.67 -16.45 25.12
CA LYS A 87 -23.63 -15.83 26.05
C LYS A 87 -24.60 -14.90 25.31
N GLN A 88 -24.08 -14.03 24.44
CA GLN A 88 -24.90 -13.11 23.64
C GLN A 88 -25.90 -13.85 22.74
N ARG A 89 -25.52 -15.01 22.20
CA ARG A 89 -26.38 -15.84 21.33
C ARG A 89 -27.13 -16.95 22.07
N ASN A 90 -27.12 -16.98 23.40
CA ASN A 90 -27.72 -18.04 24.24
C ASN A 90 -27.36 -19.45 23.76
N THR A 91 -26.08 -19.72 23.51
CA THR A 91 -25.61 -21.00 22.98
C THR A 91 -24.34 -21.49 23.67
N ASN A 92 -23.88 -22.68 23.29
CA ASN A 92 -22.65 -23.28 23.82
C ASN A 92 -21.42 -22.72 23.09
N PRO A 93 -20.34 -22.30 23.80
CA PRO A 93 -19.07 -21.86 23.19
C PRO A 93 -18.51 -22.82 22.14
N MET A 94 -18.69 -24.13 22.33
CA MET A 94 -18.26 -25.15 21.36
C MET A 94 -18.98 -25.01 20.02
N LYS A 95 -20.25 -24.61 20.00
CA LYS A 95 -21.01 -24.36 18.77
C LYS A 95 -20.44 -23.15 18.02
N ILE A 96 -20.10 -22.08 18.74
CA ILE A 96 -19.46 -20.89 18.17
C ILE A 96 -18.08 -21.23 17.60
N SER A 97 -17.28 -22.03 18.32
CA SER A 97 -15.97 -22.49 17.84
C SER A 97 -16.07 -23.27 16.53
N ARG A 98 -17.01 -24.22 16.44
CA ARG A 98 -17.27 -24.98 15.20
C ARG A 98 -17.71 -24.08 14.05
N LEU A 99 -18.57 -23.09 14.32
CA LEU A 99 -19.02 -22.14 13.30
C LEU A 99 -17.86 -21.26 12.81
N ARG A 100 -17.06 -20.71 13.73
CA ARG A 100 -15.84 -19.96 13.40
C ARG A 100 -14.93 -20.79 12.49
N ASN A 101 -14.64 -22.03 12.86
CA ASN A 101 -13.76 -22.89 12.06
C ASN A 101 -14.32 -23.13 10.65
N LYS A 102 -15.63 -23.34 10.50
CA LYS A 102 -16.26 -23.46 9.17
C LYS A 102 -16.11 -22.20 8.33
N ILE A 103 -16.24 -21.02 8.94
CA ILE A 103 -16.08 -19.74 8.24
C ILE A 103 -14.61 -19.55 7.82
N LEU A 104 -13.65 -19.87 8.70
CA LEU A 104 -12.23 -19.79 8.37
C LEU A 104 -11.86 -20.76 7.23
N GLU A 105 -12.41 -21.97 7.21
CA GLU A 105 -12.23 -22.91 6.09
C GLU A 105 -12.81 -22.38 4.78
N LYS A 106 -13.96 -21.69 4.83
CA LYS A 106 -14.51 -21.01 3.64
C LYS A 106 -13.58 -19.90 3.14
N LEU A 107 -13.13 -19.02 4.05
CA LEU A 107 -12.22 -17.93 3.71
C LEU A 107 -10.91 -18.46 3.13
N ARG A 108 -10.34 -19.51 3.73
CA ARG A 108 -9.15 -20.19 3.22
C ARG A 108 -9.33 -20.66 1.77
N LYS A 109 -10.45 -21.33 1.46
CA LYS A 109 -10.74 -21.77 0.09
C LYS A 109 -10.92 -20.62 -0.92
N LEU A 110 -11.32 -19.44 -0.46
CA LEU A 110 -11.46 -18.25 -1.32
C LEU A 110 -10.11 -17.58 -1.57
N LEU A 111 -9.16 -17.71 -0.63
CA LEU A 111 -7.84 -17.08 -0.68
C LEU A 111 -6.74 -18.00 -1.22
N ASP A 112 -6.88 -19.33 -1.12
CA ASP A 112 -5.96 -20.33 -1.71
C ASP A 112 -6.11 -20.41 -3.26
N ARG A 113 -6.33 -19.28 -3.93
CA ARG A 113 -6.40 -19.16 -5.39
C ARG A 113 -5.03 -19.13 -6.05
#